data_AF-A0A2D9X111-F1
#
_entry.id   AF-A0A2D9X111-F1
#
_cell.length_a   1.000
_cell.length_b   1.000
_cell.length_c   1.000
_cell.angle_alpha   90.00
_cell.angle_beta   90.00
_cell.angle_gamma   90.00
#
_symmetry.space_group_name_H-M   'P 1'
#
loop_
_entity.id
_entity.type
_entity.pdbx_description
1 polymer ?
#
loop_
_entity_poly.entity_id
_entity_poly.type
_entity_poly.pdbx_seq_one_letter_code
_entity_poly.pdbx_strand_id
1 'polypeptide(L)'
;MSVEKQTEEAVISEDQLKEEEVEVDVKLEEADNAAESTPVETQEDTKTDESVETKAETEEKEAEPSPSKQGKTKFQKRIDDLTKRQREAERQRDEYYSVAQKVLNENKELREQASKFGEFGSTEFENRIKSQVESAKEAFKRAYEEGDAEKIALAQQQMMEATAQKSQVGQMKRVAENIGKQQQPELKAPPNTKAVEWASRNPWFNRDMVMTNVAYTIHDDIVRGGVQVDSDEYYDTLDSRLRRELPHKFSEEETDKPKETQKPVTQQPMVTPAGNQVANKSRKVRLTPSQVAVANRLGVSLEDYAKEFVALNN
;
A
#
# COMPACT_ATOMS: atom_id res chain seq x y z
N MET A 1 -12.20 -49.12 -27.52
CA MET A 1 -12.60 -48.83 -26.13
C MET A 1 -11.35 -48.27 -25.46
N SER A 2 -11.07 -46.97 -25.61
CA SER A 2 -11.67 -45.88 -24.81
C SER A 2 -11.32 -46.11 -23.33
N VAL A 3 -10.55 -45.27 -22.64
CA VAL A 3 -10.70 -43.81 -22.53
C VAL A 3 -9.36 -43.18 -22.12
N GLU A 4 -8.90 -42.20 -22.92
CA GLU A 4 -8.02 -41.11 -22.50
C GLU A 4 -8.74 -40.24 -21.46
N LYS A 5 -8.07 -39.91 -20.35
CA LYS A 5 -8.45 -38.74 -19.55
C LYS A 5 -7.27 -37.76 -19.55
N GLN A 6 -7.36 -36.85 -20.50
CA GLN A 6 -6.64 -35.58 -20.52
C GLN A 6 -7.09 -34.73 -19.33
N THR A 7 -6.11 -34.13 -18.67
CA THR A 7 -6.24 -32.96 -17.83
C THR A 7 -6.50 -31.75 -18.72
N GLU A 8 -7.67 -31.12 -18.63
CA GLU A 8 -7.95 -29.86 -19.29
C GLU A 8 -8.10 -28.77 -18.22
N GLU A 9 -7.15 -27.86 -18.28
CA GLU A 9 -6.91 -26.69 -17.45
C GLU A 9 -7.82 -25.57 -17.98
N ALA A 10 -8.86 -25.20 -17.24
CA ALA A 10 -9.71 -24.06 -17.61
C ALA A 10 -9.01 -22.75 -17.23
N VAL A 11 -8.23 -22.24 -18.19
CA VAL A 11 -7.75 -20.87 -18.27
C VAL A 11 -8.97 -19.94 -18.33
N ILE A 12 -9.27 -19.23 -17.25
CA ILE A 12 -10.22 -18.12 -17.27
C ILE A 12 -9.43 -16.89 -17.72
N SER A 13 -9.68 -16.49 -18.95
CA SER A 13 -9.07 -15.37 -19.64
C SER A 13 -9.48 -14.05 -19.00
N GLU A 14 -8.47 -13.26 -18.63
CA GLU A 14 -8.54 -11.93 -18.02
C GLU A 14 -8.72 -10.84 -19.08
N ASP A 15 -9.75 -10.97 -19.91
CA ASP A 15 -10.08 -9.99 -20.94
C ASP A 15 -11.59 -9.93 -21.08
N GLN A 16 -12.24 -9.04 -20.30
CA GLN A 16 -13.48 -8.28 -20.61
C GLN A 16 -13.82 -7.35 -19.42
N LEU A 17 -13.12 -6.23 -19.29
CA LEU A 17 -13.62 -5.06 -18.57
C LEU A 17 -13.96 -3.98 -19.60
N LYS A 18 -15.17 -4.08 -20.17
CA LYS A 18 -15.81 -2.96 -20.86
C LYS A 18 -16.29 -1.99 -19.78
N GLU A 19 -15.90 -0.73 -19.90
CA GLU A 19 -16.50 0.38 -19.17
C GLU A 19 -17.97 0.48 -19.58
N GLU A 20 -18.86 -0.08 -18.76
CA GLU A 20 -20.30 0.09 -18.90
C GLU A 20 -20.77 1.05 -17.80
N GLU A 21 -21.08 2.29 -18.18
CA GLU A 21 -21.75 3.25 -17.30
C GLU A 21 -23.14 2.71 -16.96
N VAL A 22 -23.40 2.48 -15.67
CA VAL A 22 -24.70 1.95 -15.21
C VAL A 22 -25.64 3.13 -14.95
N GLU A 23 -26.69 3.25 -15.77
CA GLU A 23 -27.76 4.24 -15.60
C GLU A 23 -28.88 3.65 -14.75
N VAL A 24 -29.10 4.21 -13.55
CA VAL A 24 -30.13 3.74 -12.62
C VAL A 24 -31.31 4.72 -12.63
N ASP A 25 -32.52 4.21 -12.90
CA ASP A 25 -33.77 4.97 -12.84
C ASP A 25 -34.29 5.02 -11.40
N VAL A 26 -34.24 6.18 -10.75
CA VAL A 26 -34.78 6.36 -9.39
C VAL A 26 -36.16 6.98 -9.48
N LYS A 27 -37.17 6.29 -8.93
CA LYS A 27 -38.53 6.81 -8.76
C LYS A 27 -38.73 7.22 -7.30
N LEU A 28 -38.79 8.53 -7.04
CA LEU A 28 -39.11 9.07 -5.72
C LEU A 28 -40.63 9.28 -5.63
N GLU A 29 -41.28 8.59 -4.69
CA GLU A 29 -42.59 9.00 -4.17
C GLU A 29 -42.35 9.98 -3.02
N GLU A 30 -42.91 11.18 -3.12
CA GLU A 30 -42.95 12.14 -2.02
C GLU A 30 -43.89 11.60 -0.93
N ALA A 31 -43.36 11.42 0.28
CA ALA A 31 -44.16 11.20 1.48
C ALA A 31 -43.87 12.34 2.47
N ASP A 32 -44.83 13.26 2.56
CA ASP A 32 -45.07 14.11 3.72
C ASP A 32 -45.37 13.24 4.95
N ASN A 33 -44.58 13.37 6.03
CA ASN A 33 -45.16 13.49 7.38
C ASN A 33 -44.18 13.97 8.46
N ALA A 34 -44.81 14.51 9.51
CA ALA A 34 -44.29 15.35 10.56
C ALA A 34 -43.68 14.60 11.77
N ALA A 35 -43.08 15.42 12.66
CA ALA A 35 -42.65 15.16 14.04
C ALA A 35 -41.29 14.43 14.15
N GLU A 36 -40.33 14.83 14.98
CA GLU A 36 -40.41 15.44 16.30
C GLU A 36 -39.08 16.17 16.62
N SER A 37 -39.17 17.39 17.14
CA SER A 37 -38.01 18.17 17.60
C SER A 37 -37.81 17.94 19.10
N THR A 38 -36.61 17.51 19.49
CA THR A 38 -36.09 17.69 20.85
C THR A 38 -34.67 18.25 20.77
N PRO A 39 -34.40 19.46 21.32
CA PRO A 39 -33.08 20.04 21.33
C PRO A 39 -32.31 19.54 22.57
N VAL A 40 -31.05 19.17 22.40
CA VAL A 40 -30.12 19.06 23.52
C VAL A 40 -28.98 20.04 23.31
N GLU A 41 -29.04 21.05 24.16
CA GLU A 41 -28.09 22.10 24.49
C GLU A 41 -26.80 21.49 25.06
N THR A 42 -25.64 21.85 24.51
CA THR A 42 -24.36 21.62 25.19
C THR A 42 -23.64 22.96 25.32
N GLN A 43 -23.50 23.34 26.58
CA GLN A 43 -22.90 24.57 27.07
C GLN A 43 -21.38 24.58 26.94
N GLU A 44 -20.89 25.80 26.89
CA GLU A 44 -19.52 26.29 26.86
C GLU A 44 -18.83 26.16 28.24
N ASP A 45 -17.53 26.44 28.25
CA ASP A 45 -16.63 26.72 29.39
C ASP A 45 -16.01 25.52 30.14
N THR A 46 -14.73 25.49 30.54
CA THR A 46 -13.68 26.53 30.62
C THR A 46 -12.27 25.90 30.74
N LYS A 47 -11.27 26.63 30.23
CA LYS A 47 -9.91 26.93 30.76
C LYS A 47 -9.05 25.84 31.46
N THR A 48 -7.78 25.77 31.03
CA THR A 48 -6.63 26.03 31.90
C THR A 48 -5.44 26.56 31.08
N ASP A 49 -4.85 27.61 31.63
CA ASP A 49 -3.75 28.45 31.18
C ASP A 49 -2.42 27.87 31.70
N GLU A 50 -1.36 27.86 30.89
CA GLU A 50 0.00 28.04 31.45
C GLU A 50 0.91 28.74 30.44
N SER A 51 1.05 30.04 30.71
CA SER A 51 2.06 30.99 30.26
C SER A 51 3.51 30.48 30.33
N VAL A 52 4.30 30.71 29.26
CA VAL A 52 5.69 31.19 29.40
C VAL A 52 5.99 32.26 28.35
N GLU A 53 6.12 33.47 28.87
CA GLU A 53 6.64 34.68 28.28
C GLU A 53 8.16 34.56 28.03
N THR A 54 8.64 34.90 26.83
CA THR A 54 10.00 35.45 26.66
C THR A 54 10.00 36.53 25.60
N LYS A 55 9.99 37.76 26.11
CA LYS A 55 10.18 39.02 25.41
C LYS A 55 11.67 39.16 25.03
N ALA A 56 11.97 39.27 23.75
CA ALA A 56 13.23 39.84 23.26
C ALA A 56 12.89 40.94 22.25
N GLU A 57 13.02 42.16 22.75
CA GLU A 57 12.83 43.43 22.08
C GLU A 57 14.13 43.76 21.32
N THR A 58 14.03 44.03 20.03
CA THR A 58 15.07 44.72 19.25
C THR A 58 14.37 45.55 18.16
N GLU A 59 14.02 46.78 18.52
CA GLU A 59 14.02 47.96 17.64
C GLU A 59 15.39 48.09 16.96
N GLU A 60 15.63 48.62 15.77
CA GLU A 60 14.85 49.30 14.75
C GLU A 60 15.87 49.54 13.61
N LYS A 61 15.50 49.34 12.35
CA LYS A 61 15.98 50.20 11.25
C LYS A 61 15.14 50.01 10.00
N GLU A 62 14.31 51.01 9.81
CA GLU A 62 13.55 51.36 8.62
C GLU A 62 14.49 51.51 7.40
N ALA A 63 14.15 50.81 6.31
CA ALA A 63 14.67 51.08 4.97
C ALA A 63 13.54 50.84 3.96
N GLU A 64 12.85 51.93 3.67
CA GLU A 64 12.01 52.27 2.51
C GLU A 64 10.82 51.38 2.07
N PRO A 65 9.65 52.01 1.82
CA PRO A 65 8.47 51.33 1.31
C PRO A 65 8.59 51.10 -0.20
N SER A 66 8.84 49.87 -0.62
CA SER A 66 8.61 49.50 -2.02
C SER A 66 7.09 49.40 -2.29
N PRO A 67 6.53 50.15 -3.25
CA PRO A 67 5.12 50.08 -3.58
C PRO A 67 4.90 48.96 -4.59
N SER A 68 4.78 47.71 -4.12
CA SER A 68 4.11 46.66 -4.90
C SER A 68 3.32 45.69 -4.02
N LYS A 69 2.51 46.21 -3.09
CA LYS A 69 1.40 45.45 -2.51
C LYS A 69 0.23 45.36 -3.51
N GLN A 70 0.49 44.78 -4.69
CA GLN A 70 -0.58 44.12 -5.42
C GLN A 70 -0.76 42.76 -4.76
N GLY A 71 -1.90 42.56 -4.08
CA GLY A 71 -2.20 41.32 -3.39
C GLY A 71 -1.93 40.12 -4.29
N LYS A 72 -1.21 39.11 -3.76
CA LYS A 72 -0.89 37.87 -4.47
C LYS A 72 -2.09 37.41 -5.30
N THR A 73 -1.90 37.27 -6.61
CA THR A 73 -2.94 36.82 -7.52
C THR A 73 -3.44 35.43 -7.09
N LYS A 74 -4.69 35.06 -7.47
CA LYS A 74 -5.26 33.74 -7.13
C LYS A 74 -4.34 32.59 -7.54
N PHE A 75 -3.56 32.76 -8.62
CA PHE A 75 -2.58 31.81 -9.10
C PHE A 75 -1.37 31.66 -8.16
N GLN A 76 -0.78 32.77 -7.71
CA GLN A 76 0.35 32.73 -6.76
C GLN A 76 -0.05 32.04 -5.44
N LYS A 77 -1.26 32.31 -4.93
CA LYS A 77 -1.77 31.63 -3.73
C LYS A 77 -1.91 30.13 -3.92
N ARG A 78 -2.34 29.67 -5.11
CA ARG A 78 -2.46 28.24 -5.43
C ARG A 78 -1.09 27.57 -5.57
N ILE A 79 -0.09 28.25 -6.14
CA ILE A 79 1.30 27.74 -6.18
C ILE A 79 1.85 27.63 -4.75
N ASP A 80 1.68 28.66 -3.93
CA ASP A 80 2.15 28.64 -2.54
C ASP A 80 1.48 27.50 -1.76
N ASP A 81 0.18 27.27 -1.94
CA ASP A 81 -0.57 26.18 -1.30
C ASP A 81 -0.16 24.79 -1.79
N LEU A 82 0.04 24.61 -3.11
CA LEU A 82 0.57 23.37 -3.68
C LEU A 82 1.98 23.07 -3.16
N THR A 83 2.84 24.09 -3.07
CA THR A 83 4.21 23.94 -2.55
C THR A 83 4.19 23.60 -1.07
N LYS A 84 3.30 24.22 -0.29
CA LYS A 84 3.12 23.90 1.13
C LYS A 84 2.64 22.45 1.30
N ARG A 85 1.62 22.04 0.55
CA ARG A 85 1.09 20.67 0.56
C ARG A 85 2.15 19.64 0.14
N GLN A 86 2.97 19.95 -0.86
CA GLN A 86 4.07 19.09 -1.27
C GLN A 86 5.10 18.94 -0.15
N ARG A 87 5.52 20.05 0.47
CA ARG A 87 6.50 20.04 1.56
C ARG A 87 6.00 19.30 2.80
N GLU A 88 4.70 19.43 3.10
CA GLU A 88 4.05 18.68 4.18
C GLU A 88 3.98 17.18 3.84
N ALA A 89 3.65 16.83 2.59
CA ALA A 89 3.64 15.44 2.15
C ALA A 89 5.03 14.80 2.17
N GLU A 90 6.08 15.53 1.78
CA GLU A 90 7.47 15.10 1.88
C GLU A 90 7.87 14.86 3.34
N ARG A 91 7.55 15.79 4.24
CA ARG A 91 7.80 15.63 5.68
C ARG A 91 7.10 14.39 6.24
N GLN A 92 5.82 14.20 5.93
CA GLN A 92 5.07 13.02 6.36
C GLN A 92 5.71 11.74 5.85
N ARG A 93 6.12 11.70 4.58
CA ARG A 93 6.80 10.54 3.98
C ARG A 93 8.10 10.22 4.72
N ASP A 94 8.92 11.21 5.02
CA ASP A 94 10.18 11.03 5.74
C ASP A 94 9.93 10.55 7.18
N GLU A 95 8.91 11.09 7.85
CA GLU A 95 8.48 10.63 9.17
C GLU A 95 8.05 9.16 9.13
N TYR A 96 7.18 8.77 8.20
CA TYR A 96 6.75 7.38 8.02
C TYR A 96 7.94 6.44 7.73
N TYR A 97 8.85 6.86 6.87
CA TYR A 97 10.05 6.08 6.56
C TYR A 97 10.93 5.90 7.80
N SER A 98 11.14 6.96 8.59
CA SER A 98 11.92 6.90 9.83
C SER A 98 11.27 5.97 10.87
N VAL A 99 9.95 5.99 11.02
CA VAL A 99 9.21 5.11 11.92
C VAL A 99 9.31 3.67 11.43
N ALA A 100 9.13 3.44 10.13
CA ALA A 100 9.24 2.11 9.56
C ALA A 100 10.66 1.53 9.72
N GLN A 101 11.70 2.34 9.55
CA GLN A 101 13.08 1.92 9.85
C GLN A 101 13.27 1.58 11.33
N LYS A 102 12.73 2.39 12.25
CA LYS A 102 12.77 2.10 13.70
C LYS A 102 12.08 0.76 14.01
N VAL A 103 10.87 0.55 13.52
CA VAL A 103 10.12 -0.71 13.71
C VAL A 103 10.87 -1.90 13.13
N LEU A 104 11.50 -1.75 11.97
CA LEU A 104 12.31 -2.81 11.35
C LEU A 104 13.52 -3.15 12.21
N ASN A 105 14.24 -2.14 12.69
CA ASN A 105 15.40 -2.30 13.57
C ASN A 105 15.00 -2.93 14.92
N GLU A 106 13.91 -2.47 15.53
CA GLU A 106 13.36 -3.05 16.76
C GLU A 106 12.96 -4.51 16.55
N ASN A 107 12.28 -4.83 15.44
CA ASN A 107 11.94 -6.22 15.11
C ASN A 107 13.19 -7.09 14.93
N LYS A 108 14.24 -6.54 14.30
CA LYS A 108 15.51 -7.24 14.13
C LYS A 108 16.17 -7.50 15.49
N GLU A 109 16.23 -6.49 16.35
CA GLU A 109 16.79 -6.62 17.69
C GLU A 109 15.98 -7.61 18.56
N LEU A 110 14.66 -7.51 18.56
CA LEU A 110 13.78 -8.45 19.26
C LEU A 110 13.97 -9.89 18.77
N ARG A 111 14.13 -10.10 17.46
CA ARG A 111 14.42 -11.42 16.89
C ARG A 111 15.80 -11.91 17.31
N GLU A 112 16.82 -11.06 17.31
CA GLU A 112 18.16 -11.42 17.80
C GLU A 112 18.14 -11.78 19.29
N GLN A 113 17.44 -11.00 20.12
CA GLN A 113 17.27 -11.28 21.55
C GLN A 113 16.51 -12.60 21.76
N ALA A 114 15.43 -12.85 21.02
CA ALA A 114 14.68 -14.10 21.08
C ALA A 114 15.54 -15.30 20.65
N SER A 115 16.36 -15.15 19.60
CA SER A 115 17.31 -16.18 19.17
C SER A 115 18.34 -16.49 20.25
N LYS A 116 18.93 -15.46 20.88
CA LYS A 116 19.90 -15.62 21.98
C LYS A 116 19.26 -16.29 23.20
N PHE A 117 18.03 -15.89 23.55
CA PHE A 117 17.29 -16.49 24.65
C PHE A 117 16.95 -17.96 24.37
N GLY A 118 16.50 -18.27 23.16
CA GLY A 118 16.25 -19.64 22.72
C GLY A 118 17.50 -20.51 22.73
N GLU A 119 18.64 -19.96 22.33
CA GLU A 119 19.93 -20.66 22.36
C GLU A 119 20.39 -20.96 23.78
N PHE A 120 20.43 -19.96 24.66
CA PHE A 120 20.80 -20.14 26.07
C PHE A 120 19.88 -21.14 26.78
N GLY A 121 18.56 -21.01 26.58
CA GLY A 121 17.58 -21.95 27.13
C GLY A 121 17.80 -23.37 26.62
N SER A 122 18.06 -23.54 25.31
CA SER A 122 18.33 -24.85 24.71
C SER A 122 19.60 -25.48 25.24
N THR A 123 20.69 -24.72 25.41
CA THR A 123 21.96 -25.25 25.93
C THR A 123 21.84 -25.70 27.37
N GLU A 124 21.16 -24.93 28.23
CA GLU A 124 20.90 -25.31 29.61
C GLU A 124 20.03 -26.57 29.69
N PHE A 125 18.99 -26.65 28.85
CA PHE A 125 18.13 -27.83 28.79
C PHE A 125 18.88 -29.07 28.29
N GLU A 126 19.72 -28.93 27.26
CA GLU A 126 20.58 -30.02 26.76
C GLU A 126 21.55 -30.51 27.84
N ASN A 127 22.16 -29.61 28.60
CA ASN A 127 23.07 -29.96 29.70
C ASN A 127 22.34 -30.69 30.83
N ARG A 128 21.14 -30.23 31.21
CA ARG A 128 20.29 -30.91 32.19
C ARG A 128 19.91 -32.32 31.73
N ILE A 129 19.45 -32.48 30.49
CA ILE A 129 19.09 -33.78 29.94
C ILE A 129 20.31 -34.71 29.89
N LYS A 130 21.48 -34.22 29.47
CA LYS A 130 22.73 -35.01 29.48
C LYS A 130 23.06 -35.51 30.89
N SER A 131 22.94 -34.63 31.90
CA SER A 131 23.16 -35.01 33.30
C SER A 131 22.15 -36.06 33.78
N GLN A 132 20.86 -35.93 33.43
CA GLN A 132 19.82 -36.91 33.75
C GLN A 132 20.07 -38.26 33.08
N VAL A 133 20.48 -38.27 31.80
CA VAL A 133 20.82 -39.51 31.08
C VAL A 133 22.01 -40.20 31.74
N GLU A 134 23.05 -39.46 32.12
CA GLU A 134 24.22 -40.05 32.76
C GLU A 134 23.90 -40.58 34.17
N SER A 135 23.10 -39.84 34.93
CA SER A 135 22.58 -40.30 36.23
C SER A 135 21.74 -41.57 36.09
N ALA A 136 20.85 -41.64 35.09
CA ALA A 136 20.04 -42.83 34.83
C ALA A 136 20.90 -44.03 34.37
N LYS A 137 21.99 -43.81 33.62
CA LYS A 137 22.97 -44.87 33.27
C LYS A 137 23.68 -45.40 34.51
N GLU A 138 24.11 -44.53 35.40
CA GLU A 138 24.74 -44.96 36.65
C GLU A 138 23.76 -45.74 37.53
N ALA A 139 22.52 -45.26 37.65
CA ALA A 139 21.46 -45.95 38.38
C ALA A 139 21.17 -47.33 37.77
N PHE A 140 21.11 -47.43 36.44
CA PHE A 140 20.94 -48.69 35.73
C PHE A 140 22.09 -49.67 36.00
N LYS A 141 23.34 -49.20 35.92
CA LYS A 141 24.52 -50.04 36.21
C LYS A 141 24.49 -50.58 37.64
N ARG A 142 24.25 -49.70 38.63
CA ARG A 142 24.14 -50.13 40.05
C ARG A 142 22.99 -51.12 40.25
N ALA A 143 21.82 -50.85 39.69
CA ALA A 143 20.66 -51.75 39.77
C ALA A 143 20.93 -53.12 39.12
N TYR A 144 21.67 -53.13 38.01
CA TYR A 144 22.07 -54.35 37.31
C TYR A 144 23.06 -55.18 38.12
N GLU A 145 24.04 -54.53 38.75
CA GLU A 145 25.01 -55.17 39.66
C GLU A 145 24.34 -55.70 40.94
N GLU A 146 23.35 -55.00 41.46
CA GLU A 146 22.54 -55.42 42.62
C GLU A 146 21.53 -56.53 42.28
N GLY A 147 21.24 -56.77 41.00
CA GLY A 147 20.23 -57.73 40.56
C GLY A 147 18.78 -57.31 40.86
N ASP A 148 18.54 -56.02 41.09
CA ASP A 148 17.24 -55.47 41.44
C ASP A 148 16.43 -55.12 40.18
N ALA A 149 15.50 -56.01 39.81
CA ALA A 149 14.67 -55.86 38.62
C ALA A 149 13.80 -54.59 38.64
N GLU A 150 13.33 -54.13 39.80
CA GLU A 150 12.50 -52.93 39.90
C GLU A 150 13.35 -51.68 39.62
N LYS A 151 14.54 -51.59 40.22
CA LYS A 151 15.45 -50.47 39.96
C LYS A 151 15.95 -50.43 38.51
N ILE A 152 16.15 -51.60 37.89
CA ILE A 152 16.49 -51.71 36.46
C ILE A 152 15.39 -51.10 35.60
N ALA A 153 14.13 -51.48 35.86
CA ALA A 153 12.97 -50.96 35.13
C ALA A 153 12.81 -49.44 35.32
N LEU A 154 12.97 -48.94 36.55
CA LEU A 154 12.92 -47.50 36.84
C LEU A 154 14.02 -46.72 36.12
N ALA A 155 15.26 -47.23 36.12
CA ALA A 155 16.36 -46.58 35.44
C ALA A 155 16.17 -46.57 33.90
N GLN A 156 15.61 -47.63 33.32
CA GLN A 156 15.21 -47.64 31.91
C GLN A 156 14.11 -46.62 31.62
N GLN A 157 13.10 -46.50 32.49
CA GLN A 157 12.05 -45.50 32.35
C GLN A 157 12.62 -44.07 32.35
N GLN A 158 13.52 -43.77 33.28
CA GLN A 158 14.19 -42.47 33.34
C GLN A 158 15.04 -42.18 32.09
N MET A 159 15.74 -43.18 31.55
CA MET A 159 16.45 -43.06 30.27
C MET A 159 15.51 -42.73 29.11
N MET A 160 14.38 -43.43 29.01
CA MET A 160 13.38 -43.20 27.96
C MET A 160 12.76 -41.81 28.07
N GLU A 161 12.43 -41.37 29.28
CA GLU A 161 11.92 -40.03 29.53
C GLU A 161 12.94 -38.95 29.12
N ALA A 162 14.20 -39.09 29.53
CA ALA A 162 15.25 -38.14 29.17
C ALA A 162 15.52 -38.11 27.66
N THR A 163 15.42 -39.25 26.95
CA THR A 163 15.54 -39.29 25.48
C THR A 163 14.32 -38.69 24.78
N ALA A 164 13.11 -38.86 25.31
CA ALA A 164 11.92 -38.21 24.80
C ALA A 164 12.02 -36.67 24.94
N GLN A 165 12.46 -36.19 26.10
CA GLN A 165 12.73 -34.75 26.35
C GLN A 165 13.79 -34.21 25.38
N LYS A 166 14.85 -34.98 25.09
CA LYS A 166 15.87 -34.60 24.09
C LYS A 166 15.27 -34.41 22.70
N SER A 167 14.38 -35.32 22.28
CA SER A 167 13.70 -35.24 20.99
C SER A 167 12.80 -34.00 20.90
N GLN A 168 12.06 -33.71 21.98
CA GLN A 168 11.21 -32.52 22.07
C GLN A 168 12.00 -31.21 21.96
N VAL A 169 13.13 -31.09 22.67
CA VAL A 169 14.02 -29.91 22.56
C VAL A 169 14.55 -29.76 21.13
N GLY A 170 14.94 -30.88 20.50
CA GLY A 170 15.38 -30.87 19.10
C GLY A 170 14.30 -30.38 18.13
N GLN A 171 13.03 -30.76 18.34
CA GLN A 171 11.91 -30.25 17.56
C GLN A 171 11.68 -28.75 17.81
N MET A 172 11.72 -28.32 19.07
CA MET A 172 11.52 -26.92 19.44
C MET A 172 12.60 -26.02 18.82
N LYS A 173 13.85 -26.49 18.77
CA LYS A 173 14.97 -25.80 18.10
C LYS A 173 14.73 -25.64 16.59
N ARG A 174 14.23 -26.68 15.91
CA ARG A 174 13.90 -26.62 14.47
C ARG A 174 12.78 -25.63 14.19
N VAL A 175 11.75 -25.59 15.04
CA VAL A 175 10.65 -24.62 14.92
C VAL A 175 11.18 -23.19 15.13
N ALA A 176 12.01 -22.96 16.15
CA ALA A 176 12.63 -21.67 16.42
C ALA A 176 13.52 -21.20 15.24
N GLU A 177 14.31 -22.10 14.66
CA GLU A 177 15.16 -21.78 13.51
C GLU A 177 14.34 -21.40 12.25
N ASN A 178 13.18 -22.03 12.05
CA ASN A 178 12.29 -21.70 10.93
C ASN A 178 11.60 -20.34 11.09
N ILE A 179 11.28 -19.93 12.31
CA ILE A 179 10.71 -18.59 12.58
C ILE A 179 11.75 -17.49 12.31
N GLY A 180 13.02 -17.74 12.63
CA GLY A 180 14.12 -16.82 12.36
C GLY A 180 14.38 -16.59 10.86
N LYS A 181 14.07 -17.58 10.00
CA LYS A 181 14.28 -17.53 8.55
C LYS A 181 13.16 -16.84 7.77
N GLN A 182 12.08 -16.42 8.43
CA GLN A 182 11.00 -15.70 7.74
C GLN A 182 11.53 -14.32 7.29
N GLN A 183 11.71 -14.20 5.97
CA GLN A 183 12.31 -13.06 5.27
C GLN A 183 11.65 -11.75 5.75
N GLN A 184 12.46 -10.84 6.27
CA GLN A 184 11.97 -9.54 6.70
C GLN A 184 11.49 -8.78 5.46
N PRO A 185 10.32 -8.12 5.48
CA PRO A 185 9.96 -7.22 4.41
C PRO A 185 11.02 -6.12 4.37
N GLU A 186 11.83 -6.14 3.31
CA GLU A 186 12.85 -5.13 3.09
C GLU A 186 12.12 -3.81 2.80
N LEU A 187 12.40 -2.80 3.62
CA LEU A 187 11.85 -1.48 3.40
C LEU A 187 12.43 -0.97 2.08
N LYS A 188 11.60 -0.87 1.04
CA LYS A 188 12.03 -0.31 -0.24
C LYS A 188 12.64 1.06 0.03
N ALA A 189 13.90 1.24 -0.37
CA ALA A 189 14.62 2.50 -0.22
C ALA A 189 13.77 3.65 -0.77
N PRO A 190 13.89 4.87 -0.21
CA PRO A 190 13.19 6.03 -0.74
C PRO A 190 13.52 6.15 -2.24
N PRO A 191 12.54 6.39 -3.12
CA PRO A 191 12.82 6.57 -4.55
C PRO A 191 13.91 7.62 -4.75
N ASN A 192 14.90 7.26 -5.57
CA ASN A 192 16.02 8.12 -5.95
C ASN A 192 15.47 9.46 -6.48
N THR A 193 16.00 10.57 -5.97
CA THR A 193 15.59 11.93 -6.36
C THR A 193 15.70 12.15 -7.86
N LYS A 194 16.78 11.68 -8.50
CA LYS A 194 16.96 11.78 -9.96
C LYS A 194 15.98 10.94 -10.75
N ALA A 195 15.59 9.77 -10.23
CA ALA A 195 14.58 8.93 -10.86
C ALA A 195 13.21 9.62 -10.86
N VAL A 196 12.88 10.33 -9.77
CA VAL A 196 11.66 11.14 -9.68
C VAL A 196 11.70 12.33 -10.64
N GLU A 197 12.84 13.02 -10.73
CA GLU A 197 13.04 14.13 -11.68
C GLU A 197 12.98 13.67 -13.14
N TRP A 198 13.54 12.50 -13.47
CA TRP A 198 13.44 11.94 -14.82
C TRP A 198 12.01 11.50 -15.14
N ALA A 199 11.30 10.87 -14.19
CA ALA A 199 9.91 10.48 -14.37
C ALA A 199 8.99 11.71 -14.54
N SER A 200 9.27 12.82 -13.84
CA SER A 200 8.47 14.05 -13.99
C SER A 200 8.70 14.76 -15.33
N ARG A 201 9.91 14.63 -15.91
CA ARG A 201 10.22 15.10 -17.28
C ARG A 201 9.58 14.24 -18.38
N ASN A 202 9.16 13.02 -18.06
CA ASN A 202 8.62 12.04 -19.01
C ASN A 202 7.17 11.66 -18.65
N PRO A 203 6.15 12.44 -19.06
CA PRO A 203 4.75 12.22 -18.67
C PRO A 203 4.17 10.89 -19.14
N TRP A 204 4.78 10.25 -20.16
CA TRP A 204 4.41 8.94 -20.66
C TRP A 204 4.80 7.82 -19.69
N PHE A 205 5.75 8.06 -18.78
CA PHE A 205 6.22 7.06 -17.82
C PHE A 205 5.10 6.70 -16.83
N ASN A 206 4.85 5.39 -16.66
CA ASN A 206 3.68 4.83 -15.95
C ASN A 206 2.30 5.15 -16.54
N ARG A 207 2.22 5.78 -17.72
CA ARG A 207 0.96 5.97 -18.47
C ARG A 207 0.93 5.11 -19.72
N ASP A 208 2.00 5.15 -20.51
CA ASP A 208 2.21 4.23 -21.63
C ASP A 208 2.97 3.02 -21.11
N MET A 209 2.25 1.92 -20.91
CA MET A 209 2.83 0.66 -20.41
C MET A 209 3.88 0.08 -21.35
N VAL A 210 3.73 0.24 -22.66
CA VAL A 210 4.68 -0.27 -23.64
C VAL A 210 6.00 0.48 -23.52
N MET A 211 5.93 1.81 -23.50
CA MET A 211 7.11 2.67 -23.38
C MET A 211 7.78 2.52 -22.02
N THR A 212 6.99 2.37 -20.95
CA THR A 212 7.47 2.13 -19.59
C THR A 212 8.22 0.80 -19.48
N ASN A 213 7.67 -0.28 -20.06
CA ASN A 213 8.31 -1.59 -20.06
C ASN A 213 9.61 -1.59 -20.87
N VAL A 214 9.64 -0.92 -22.02
CA VAL A 214 10.88 -0.76 -22.80
C VAL A 214 11.93 0.01 -21.99
N ALA A 215 11.55 1.09 -21.32
CA ALA A 215 12.46 1.81 -20.42
C ALA A 215 13.02 0.92 -19.31
N TYR A 216 12.21 0.04 -18.73
CA TYR A 216 12.68 -0.96 -17.75
C TYR A 216 13.64 -1.99 -18.36
N THR A 217 13.40 -2.48 -19.58
CA THR A 217 14.34 -3.39 -20.24
C THR A 217 15.70 -2.71 -20.52
N ILE A 218 15.68 -1.44 -20.89
CA ILE A 218 16.89 -0.64 -21.10
C ILE A 218 17.61 -0.39 -19.77
N HIS A 219 16.88 -0.10 -18.70
CA HIS A 219 17.42 0.03 -17.34
C HIS A 219 18.21 -1.23 -16.94
N ASP A 220 17.59 -2.41 -17.06
CA ASP A 220 18.22 -3.68 -16.70
C ASP A 220 19.54 -3.90 -17.44
N ASP A 221 19.59 -3.55 -18.72
CA ASP A 221 20.80 -3.66 -19.53
C ASP A 221 21.89 -2.65 -19.13
N ILE A 222 21.51 -1.42 -18.79
CA ILE A 222 22.46 -0.38 -18.36
C ILE A 222 23.03 -0.71 -16.96
N VAL A 223 22.17 -1.15 -16.03
CA VAL A 223 22.59 -1.57 -14.68
C VAL A 223 23.48 -2.80 -14.75
N ARG A 224 23.15 -3.78 -15.61
CA ARG A 224 24.02 -4.94 -15.87
C ARG A 224 25.37 -4.52 -16.46
N GLY A 225 25.40 -3.42 -17.23
CA GLY A 225 26.61 -2.78 -17.74
C GLY A 225 27.47 -2.08 -16.68
N GLY A 226 27.02 -2.00 -15.43
CA GLY A 226 27.75 -1.41 -14.31
C GLY A 226 27.61 0.10 -14.16
N VAL A 227 26.72 0.73 -14.95
CA VAL A 227 26.44 2.17 -14.81
C VAL A 227 25.55 2.39 -13.59
N GLN A 228 25.91 3.37 -12.76
CA GLN A 228 25.18 3.68 -11.53
C GLN A 228 23.84 4.39 -11.85
N VAL A 229 22.75 3.95 -11.24
CA VAL A 229 21.39 4.50 -11.45
C VAL A 229 21.26 5.97 -11.01
N ASP A 230 22.21 6.44 -10.19
CA ASP A 230 22.25 7.79 -9.64
C ASP A 230 23.11 8.76 -10.48
N SER A 231 23.76 8.29 -11.56
CA SER A 231 24.57 9.14 -12.44
C SER A 231 23.72 9.84 -13.50
N ASP A 232 24.18 11.00 -13.98
CA ASP A 232 23.51 11.68 -15.10
C ASP A 232 23.72 10.91 -16.42
N GLU A 233 24.89 10.27 -16.56
CA GLU A 233 25.22 9.39 -17.68
C GLU A 233 24.22 8.23 -17.84
N TYR A 234 23.70 7.69 -16.74
CA TYR A 234 22.66 6.67 -16.78
C TYR A 234 21.39 7.18 -17.47
N TYR A 235 20.90 8.37 -17.12
CA TYR A 235 19.66 8.92 -17.69
C TYR A 235 19.86 9.37 -19.14
N ASP A 236 21.02 9.94 -19.49
CA ASP A 236 21.35 10.32 -20.86
C ASP A 236 21.44 9.10 -21.79
N THR A 237 22.06 8.02 -21.32
CA THR A 237 22.15 6.76 -22.07
C THR A 237 20.79 6.08 -22.19
N LEU A 238 19.98 6.10 -21.12
CA LEU A 238 18.62 5.57 -21.13
C LEU A 238 17.73 6.32 -22.15
N ASP A 239 17.70 7.65 -22.11
CA ASP A 239 16.89 8.46 -23.04
C ASP A 239 17.33 8.29 -24.49
N SER A 240 18.65 8.27 -24.74
CA SER A 240 19.21 8.06 -26.08
C SER A 240 18.81 6.71 -26.66
N ARG A 241 18.87 5.65 -25.84
CA ARG A 241 18.47 4.30 -26.25
C ARG A 241 16.97 4.22 -26.46
N LEU A 242 16.19 4.81 -25.56
CA LEU A 242 14.74 4.81 -25.64
C LEU A 242 14.23 5.51 -26.91
N ARG A 243 14.82 6.65 -27.28
CA ARG A 243 14.52 7.37 -28.54
C ARG A 243 14.89 6.56 -29.78
N ARG A 244 15.92 5.72 -29.70
CA ARG A 244 16.35 4.84 -30.78
C ARG A 244 15.45 3.61 -30.93
N GLU A 245 15.02 3.01 -29.83
CA GLU A 245 14.14 1.82 -29.85
C GLU A 245 12.67 2.20 -30.15
N LEU A 246 12.24 3.39 -29.75
CA LEU A 246 10.86 3.88 -29.93
C LEU A 246 10.79 5.21 -30.71
N PRO A 247 11.39 5.32 -31.91
CA PRO A 247 11.45 6.58 -32.64
C PRO A 247 10.05 7.13 -32.99
N HIS A 248 9.10 6.23 -33.24
CA HIS A 248 7.71 6.56 -33.55
C HIS A 248 6.96 7.22 -32.37
N LYS A 249 7.37 6.99 -31.12
CA LYS A 249 6.75 7.60 -29.93
C LYS A 249 7.25 9.02 -29.66
N PHE A 250 8.46 9.35 -30.10
CA PHE A 250 9.06 10.68 -29.93
C PHE A 250 8.92 11.58 -31.16
N SER A 251 8.56 11.03 -32.32
CA SER A 251 8.39 11.81 -33.56
C SER A 251 7.05 12.56 -33.64
N GLU A 252 6.05 12.16 -32.83
CA GLU A 252 4.75 12.84 -32.80
C GLU A 252 4.80 14.18 -32.03
N GLU A 253 5.77 14.39 -31.13
CA GLU A 253 5.95 15.67 -30.42
C GLU A 253 6.43 16.81 -31.35
N GLU A 254 7.00 16.51 -32.53
CA GLU A 254 7.34 17.53 -33.54
C GLU A 254 6.23 17.79 -34.58
N THR A 255 5.12 17.02 -34.52
CA THR A 255 4.00 17.17 -35.45
C THR A 255 2.70 17.60 -34.78
N ASP A 256 2.79 18.47 -33.76
CA ASP A 256 1.69 19.36 -33.39
C ASP A 256 1.55 20.51 -34.41
N LYS A 257 1.23 20.15 -35.66
CA LYS A 257 0.38 20.97 -36.52
C LYS A 257 -1.05 20.51 -36.26
N PRO A 258 -2.00 21.43 -36.02
CA PRO A 258 -3.37 21.05 -35.69
C PRO A 258 -3.95 20.28 -36.86
N LYS A 259 -4.11 18.95 -36.69
CA LYS A 259 -4.82 18.12 -37.64
C LYS A 259 -6.26 18.60 -37.67
N GLU A 260 -6.63 19.13 -38.84
CA GLU A 260 -7.97 19.50 -39.24
C GLU A 260 -9.03 18.62 -38.59
N THR A 261 -9.90 19.29 -37.85
CA THR A 261 -11.18 18.82 -37.38
C THR A 261 -11.94 18.25 -38.57
N GLN A 262 -11.97 16.92 -38.67
CA GLN A 262 -12.90 16.26 -39.59
C GLN A 262 -14.31 16.58 -39.10
N LYS A 263 -15.01 17.37 -39.92
CA LYS A 263 -16.40 17.78 -39.73
C LYS A 263 -17.28 16.55 -39.47
N PRO A 264 -18.14 16.54 -38.45
CA PRO A 264 -19.20 15.55 -38.39
C PRO A 264 -20.20 15.82 -39.52
N VAL A 265 -20.48 14.77 -40.29
CA VAL A 265 -21.47 14.71 -41.37
C VAL A 265 -22.85 15.03 -40.80
N THR A 266 -23.46 16.07 -41.35
CA THR A 266 -24.85 16.47 -41.13
C THR A 266 -25.81 15.30 -41.39
N GLN A 267 -26.40 14.73 -40.34
CA GLN A 267 -27.60 13.89 -40.48
C GLN A 267 -28.83 14.78 -40.33
N GLN A 268 -29.77 14.59 -41.26
CA GLN A 268 -30.95 15.43 -41.43
C GLN A 268 -31.99 15.19 -40.32
N PRO A 269 -32.77 16.22 -39.93
CA PRO A 269 -33.91 16.01 -39.06
C PRO A 269 -35.10 15.46 -39.86
N MET A 270 -35.48 14.21 -39.57
CA MET A 270 -36.76 13.65 -40.01
C MET A 270 -37.83 14.07 -39.00
N VAL A 271 -38.78 14.87 -39.46
CA VAL A 271 -39.98 15.26 -38.71
C VAL A 271 -41.03 14.17 -38.82
N THR A 272 -41.62 13.77 -37.68
CA THR A 272 -42.97 13.18 -37.61
C THR A 272 -43.74 13.88 -36.49
N PRO A 273 -45.08 14.07 -36.65
CA PRO A 273 -45.87 14.92 -35.76
C PRO A 273 -46.56 14.12 -34.65
N ALA A 274 -46.89 14.86 -33.58
CA ALA A 274 -47.96 14.60 -32.62
C ALA A 274 -47.75 13.48 -31.57
N GLY A 275 -47.80 13.90 -30.31
CA GLY A 275 -47.89 13.00 -29.17
C GLY A 275 -47.73 13.74 -27.84
N ASN A 276 -48.69 14.62 -27.52
CA ASN A 276 -48.76 15.29 -26.23
C ASN A 276 -49.12 14.26 -25.14
N GLN A 277 -48.15 13.84 -24.32
CA GLN A 277 -48.34 13.05 -23.12
C GLN A 277 -47.47 13.65 -22.02
N VAL A 278 -48.12 14.32 -21.06
CA VAL A 278 -47.51 14.79 -19.82
C VAL A 278 -47.14 13.55 -19.01
N ALA A 279 -45.88 13.12 -19.09
CA ALA A 279 -45.36 11.98 -18.36
C ALA A 279 -44.35 12.47 -17.31
N ASN A 280 -44.63 12.11 -16.04
CA ASN A 280 -43.79 12.36 -14.88
C ASN A 280 -42.31 12.10 -15.18
N LYS A 281 -41.50 13.16 -15.09
CA LYS A 281 -40.07 13.13 -15.37
C LYS A 281 -39.33 12.44 -14.22
N SER A 282 -39.06 11.14 -14.33
CA SER A 282 -38.11 10.47 -13.43
C SER A 282 -36.72 11.07 -13.62
N ARG A 283 -36.03 11.38 -12.52
CA ARG A 283 -34.66 11.91 -12.55
C ARG A 283 -33.71 10.72 -12.61
N LYS A 284 -33.21 10.39 -13.80
CA LYS A 284 -32.14 9.38 -13.98
C LYS A 284 -30.83 9.93 -13.46
N VAL A 285 -30.11 9.14 -12.67
CA VAL A 285 -28.81 9.51 -12.08
C VAL A 285 -27.78 8.53 -12.59
N ARG A 286 -26.68 9.05 -13.14
CA ARG A 286 -25.53 8.24 -13.56
C ARG A 286 -24.52 8.20 -12.43
N LEU A 287 -24.21 6.99 -11.97
CA LEU A 287 -23.19 6.75 -10.95
C LEU A 287 -21.85 6.47 -11.64
N THR A 288 -20.79 7.11 -11.19
CA THR A 288 -19.44 6.81 -11.67
C THR A 288 -18.93 5.48 -11.09
N PRO A 289 -17.97 4.79 -11.73
CA PRO A 289 -17.44 3.52 -11.21
C PRO A 289 -16.88 3.62 -9.77
N SER A 290 -16.32 4.79 -9.41
CA SER A 290 -15.87 5.07 -8.04
C SER A 290 -17.04 5.14 -7.04
N GLN A 291 -18.18 5.67 -7.44
CA GLN A 291 -19.38 5.75 -6.61
C GLN A 291 -20.04 4.38 -6.42
N VAL A 292 -20.04 3.56 -7.47
CA VAL A 292 -20.46 2.14 -7.40
C VAL A 292 -19.57 1.37 -6.43
N ALA A 293 -18.25 1.58 -6.47
CA ALA A 293 -17.32 0.93 -5.56
C ALA A 293 -17.52 1.38 -4.09
N VAL A 294 -17.85 2.65 -3.85
CA VAL A 294 -18.13 3.16 -2.50
C VAL A 294 -19.44 2.57 -1.95
N ALA A 295 -20.50 2.50 -2.75
CA ALA A 295 -21.77 1.89 -2.36
C ALA A 295 -21.59 0.42 -1.94
N ASN A 296 -20.87 -0.35 -2.77
CA ASN A 296 -20.53 -1.75 -2.47
C ASN A 296 -19.68 -1.90 -1.20
N ARG A 297 -18.77 -0.95 -0.94
CA ARG A 297 -17.91 -0.95 0.25
C ARG A 297 -18.68 -0.59 1.53
N LEU A 298 -19.70 0.25 1.43
CA LEU A 298 -20.59 0.62 2.52
C LEU A 298 -21.72 -0.40 2.74
N GLY A 299 -21.86 -1.39 1.86
CA GLY A 299 -22.91 -2.40 1.92
C GLY A 299 -24.30 -1.84 1.63
N VAL A 300 -24.38 -0.69 0.96
CA VAL A 300 -25.63 0.01 0.63
C VAL A 300 -26.01 -0.28 -0.82
N SER A 301 -27.31 -0.40 -1.11
CA SER A 301 -27.78 -0.63 -2.48
C SER A 301 -27.44 0.56 -3.40
N LEU A 302 -27.20 0.29 -4.69
CA LEU A 302 -26.88 1.35 -5.66
C LEU A 302 -28.02 2.38 -5.78
N GLU A 303 -29.26 1.94 -5.59
CA GLU A 303 -30.44 2.79 -5.61
C GLU A 303 -30.50 3.73 -4.40
N ASP A 304 -30.20 3.24 -3.19
CA ASP A 304 -30.23 4.07 -1.98
C ASP A 304 -29.05 5.03 -1.93
N TYR A 305 -27.87 4.59 -2.39
CA TYR A 305 -26.72 5.47 -2.57
C TYR A 305 -27.01 6.57 -3.61
N ALA A 306 -27.69 6.25 -4.71
CA ALA A 306 -28.11 7.25 -5.70
C ALA A 306 -29.11 8.26 -5.12
N LYS A 307 -30.06 7.83 -4.27
CA LYS A 307 -31.01 8.73 -3.59
C LYS A 307 -30.29 9.70 -2.65
N GLU A 308 -29.38 9.21 -1.81
CA GLU A 308 -28.60 10.07 -0.91
C GLU A 308 -27.69 11.03 -1.69
N PHE A 309 -27.06 10.56 -2.77
CA PHE A 309 -26.20 11.38 -3.60
C PHE A 309 -26.98 12.53 -4.29
N VAL A 310 -28.22 12.28 -4.71
CA VAL A 310 -29.09 13.34 -5.24
C VAL A 310 -29.55 14.28 -4.14
N ALA A 311 -29.90 13.76 -2.96
CA ALA A 311 -30.33 14.58 -1.82
C ALA A 311 -29.23 15.54 -1.34
N LEU A 312 -27.96 15.13 -1.44
CA LEU A 312 -26.79 15.96 -1.07
C LEU A 312 -26.42 17.02 -2.12
N ASN A 313 -26.78 16.81 -3.40
CA ASN A 313 -26.40 17.68 -4.52
C ASN A 313 -27.53 18.60 -5.01
N ASN A 314 -28.68 18.57 -4.36
CA ASN A 314 -29.81 19.49 -4.59
C ASN A 314 -29.84 20.55 -3.50
#